data_AF-A0AAV4NSK7-F1
#
_entry.id   AF-A0AAV4NSK7-F1
#
_cell.length_a   1.000
_cell.length_b   1.000
_cell.length_c   1.000
_cell.angle_alpha   90.00
_cell.angle_beta   90.00
_cell.angle_gamma   90.00
#
_symmetry.space_group_name_H-M   'P 1'
#
loop_
_entity.id
_entity.type
_entity.pdbx_description
1 polymer ?
#
loop_
_entity_poly.entity_id
_entity_poly.type
_entity_poly.pdbx_seq_one_letter_code
_entity_poly.pdbx_strand_id
1 'polypeptide(L)'
;MEKKQRAEILKPIRKEDGSFSINLRDSFSTILKYHFPWTPAHSQTTILQTPEKDLTEITPGELEAAVLNIKPKKASGPDGIPGEVVKEIYYANPEWFRTLLNHLLKDGVFLLHGRKPG
;
A
#
# COMPACT_ATOMS: atom_id res chain seq x y z
N MET A 1 -19.95 32.23 -1.87
CA MET A 1 -20.62 30.96 -2.22
C MET A 1 -19.85 29.84 -1.53
N GLU A 2 -20.35 29.36 -0.40
CA GLU A 2 -19.69 28.36 0.43
C GLU A 2 -19.94 26.97 -0.17
N LYS A 3 -18.88 26.29 -0.63
CA LYS A 3 -18.99 24.93 -1.15
C LYS A 3 -19.14 23.99 0.05
N LYS A 4 -20.38 23.57 0.34
CA LYS A 4 -20.69 22.55 1.33
C LYS A 4 -20.09 21.21 0.87
N GLN A 5 -18.90 20.89 1.36
CA GLN A 5 -18.26 19.59 1.12
C GLN A 5 -19.15 18.51 1.72
N ARG A 6 -19.80 17.71 0.85
CA ARG A 6 -20.59 16.57 1.29
C ARG A 6 -19.60 15.56 1.87
N ALA A 7 -19.63 15.34 3.18
CA ALA A 7 -18.97 14.20 3.77
C ALA A 7 -19.60 12.94 3.15
N GLU A 8 -18.87 12.27 2.27
CA GLU A 8 -19.29 10.97 1.74
C GLU A 8 -19.20 9.96 2.89
N ILE A 9 -20.30 9.81 3.60
CA ILE A 9 -20.45 8.81 4.64
C ILE A 9 -20.47 7.47 3.91
N LEU A 10 -19.39 6.68 4.03
CA LEU A 10 -19.37 5.30 3.57
C LEU A 10 -20.58 4.58 4.16
N LYS A 11 -21.36 3.92 3.30
CA LYS A 11 -22.49 3.11 3.75
C LYS A 11 -21.97 1.98 4.65
N PRO A 12 -22.72 1.60 5.71
CA PRO A 12 -22.37 0.46 6.54
C PRO A 12 -22.14 -0.80 5.69
N ILE A 13 -21.03 -1.48 5.93
CA ILE A 13 -20.55 -2.62 5.17
C ILE A 13 -20.90 -3.88 5.94
N ARG A 14 -21.43 -4.89 5.24
CA ARG A 14 -21.73 -6.18 5.85
C ARG A 14 -20.44 -6.98 6.06
N LYS A 15 -20.20 -7.41 7.29
CA LYS A 15 -19.08 -8.24 7.70
C LYS A 15 -19.36 -9.72 7.46
N GLU A 16 -18.32 -10.55 7.63
CA GLU A 16 -18.38 -12.01 7.49
C GLU A 16 -19.33 -12.68 8.49
N ASP A 17 -19.48 -12.09 9.69
CA ASP A 17 -20.40 -12.56 10.74
C ASP A 17 -21.87 -12.16 10.50
N GLY A 18 -22.13 -11.46 9.39
CA GLY A 18 -23.46 -10.95 9.03
C GLY A 18 -23.84 -9.62 9.68
N SER A 19 -23.03 -9.08 10.59
CA SER A 19 -23.24 -7.75 11.18
C SER A 19 -22.83 -6.62 10.22
N PHE A 20 -23.20 -5.38 10.54
CA PHE A 20 -22.80 -4.19 9.77
C PHE A 20 -21.72 -3.39 10.48
N SER A 21 -20.88 -2.70 9.70
CA SER A 21 -19.89 -1.79 10.27
C SER A 21 -20.55 -0.60 10.97
N ILE A 22 -20.03 -0.26 12.15
CA ILE A 22 -20.65 0.75 13.02
C ILE A 22 -20.10 2.17 12.79
N ASN A 23 -18.95 2.28 12.15
CA ASN A 23 -18.30 3.57 11.85
C ASN A 23 -17.36 3.46 10.64
N LEU A 24 -16.80 4.60 10.25
CA LEU A 24 -15.90 4.72 9.11
C LEU A 24 -14.64 3.84 9.25
N ARG A 25 -13.99 3.87 10.43
CA ARG A 25 -12.78 3.07 10.70
C ARG A 25 -13.06 1.57 10.59
N ASP A 26 -14.18 1.14 11.13
CA ASP A 26 -14.65 -0.26 11.07
C ASP A 26 -14.99 -0.67 9.63
N SER A 27 -15.58 0.24 8.85
CA SER A 27 -15.84 0.05 7.42
C SER A 27 -14.54 -0.12 6.64
N PHE A 28 -13.55 0.77 6.85
CA PHE A 28 -12.23 0.66 6.24
C PHE A 28 -11.54 -0.64 6.64
N SER A 29 -11.55 -1.00 7.92
CA SER A 29 -10.96 -2.25 8.39
C SER A 29 -11.61 -3.47 7.75
N THR A 30 -12.94 -3.43 7.55
CA THR A 30 -13.69 -4.52 6.90
C THR A 30 -13.28 -4.65 5.43
N ILE A 31 -13.20 -3.53 4.69
CA ILE A 31 -12.72 -3.50 3.30
C ILE A 31 -11.29 -4.05 3.23
N LEU A 32 -10.39 -3.53 4.08
CA LEU A 32 -8.98 -3.93 4.08
C LEU A 32 -8.83 -5.41 4.39
N LYS A 33 -9.53 -5.95 5.39
CA LYS A 33 -9.47 -7.38 5.72
C LYS A 33 -9.98 -8.26 4.58
N TYR A 34 -11.04 -7.83 3.90
CA TYR A 34 -11.62 -8.60 2.79
C TYR A 34 -10.71 -8.61 1.55
N HIS A 35 -10.13 -7.46 1.19
CA HIS A 35 -9.25 -7.35 0.03
C HIS A 35 -7.81 -7.80 0.29
N PHE A 36 -7.35 -7.68 1.54
CA PHE A 36 -6.01 -8.03 1.98
C PHE A 36 -6.08 -8.95 3.21
N PRO A 37 -6.60 -10.19 3.04
CA PRO A 37 -6.71 -11.12 4.16
C PRO A 37 -5.30 -11.47 4.64
N TRP A 38 -4.99 -11.14 5.89
CA TRP A 38 -3.75 -11.58 6.52
C TRP A 38 -3.74 -13.11 6.50
N THR A 39 -2.80 -13.70 5.77
CA THR A 39 -2.62 -15.14 5.68
C THR A 39 -1.19 -15.47 6.05
N PRO A 40 -0.92 -16.46 6.91
CA PRO A 40 0.44 -16.94 7.17
C PRO A 40 1.10 -17.58 5.93
N ALA A 41 0.35 -17.76 4.83
CA ALA A 41 0.90 -18.09 3.52
C ALA A 41 1.59 -16.91 2.81
N HIS A 42 1.30 -15.65 3.18
CA HIS A 42 2.05 -14.48 2.67
C HIS A 42 3.45 -14.35 3.30
N SER A 43 3.74 -15.06 4.40
CA SER A 43 5.11 -15.25 4.88
C SER A 43 5.85 -16.37 4.13
N GLN A 44 5.18 -17.10 3.24
CA GLN A 44 5.81 -18.00 2.26
C GLN A 44 5.97 -17.33 0.91
N THR A 45 6.23 -16.02 0.89
CA THR A 45 7.04 -15.44 -0.19
C THR A 45 8.23 -16.37 -0.31
N THR A 46 8.39 -17.04 -1.46
CA THR A 46 9.65 -17.68 -1.79
C THR A 46 10.69 -16.60 -1.55
N ILE A 47 11.43 -16.71 -0.46
CA ILE A 47 12.60 -15.91 -0.20
C ILE A 47 13.48 -16.31 -1.37
N LEU A 48 13.42 -15.56 -2.47
CA LEU A 48 14.54 -15.45 -3.36
C LEU A 48 15.61 -14.95 -2.40
N GLN A 49 16.43 -15.88 -1.92
CA GLN A 49 17.64 -15.60 -1.18
C GLN A 49 18.53 -14.86 -2.17
N THR A 50 18.20 -13.60 -2.43
CA THR A 50 19.19 -12.63 -2.86
C THR A 50 20.21 -12.62 -1.72
N PRO A 51 21.49 -12.87 -2.03
CA PRO A 51 22.54 -12.90 -1.02
C PRO A 51 22.41 -11.65 -0.18
N GLU A 52 22.57 -11.79 1.15
CA GLU A 52 22.54 -10.74 2.17
C GLU A 52 23.27 -9.49 1.68
N LYS A 53 22.57 -8.67 0.91
CA LYS A 53 22.97 -7.34 0.59
C LYS A 53 22.36 -6.59 1.73
N ASP A 54 23.18 -6.21 2.70
CA ASP A 54 22.79 -5.35 3.82
C ASP A 54 21.74 -4.38 3.31
N LEU A 55 20.48 -4.61 3.69
CA LEU A 55 19.36 -3.77 3.27
C LEU A 55 19.51 -2.50 4.08
N THR A 56 20.42 -1.63 3.63
CA THR A 56 20.62 -0.31 4.18
C THR A 56 19.32 0.45 4.07
N GLU A 57 18.96 1.16 5.14
CA GLU A 57 17.75 1.98 5.15
C GLU A 57 17.73 2.93 3.95
N ILE A 58 16.57 3.07 3.31
CA ILE A 58 16.37 4.03 2.23
C ILE A 58 16.69 5.43 2.77
N THR A 59 17.60 6.10 2.08
CA THR A 59 17.96 7.49 2.35
C THR A 59 16.91 8.45 1.76
N PRO A 60 16.76 9.68 2.29
CA PRO A 60 15.84 10.67 1.72
C PRO A 60 16.11 10.96 0.23
N GLY A 61 17.39 11.02 -0.18
CA GLY A 61 17.76 11.28 -1.57
C GLY A 61 17.44 10.12 -2.52
N GLU A 62 17.60 8.87 -2.07
CA GLU A 62 17.17 7.70 -2.85
C GLU A 62 15.65 7.68 -3.03
N LEU A 63 14.90 7.99 -1.97
CA LEU A 63 13.44 8.07 -2.04
C LEU A 63 12.98 9.15 -3.00
N GLU A 64 13.57 10.35 -2.91
CA GLU A 64 13.26 11.46 -3.80
C GLU A 64 13.55 11.10 -5.27
N ALA A 65 14.73 10.55 -5.55
CA ALA A 65 15.11 10.12 -6.89
C ALA A 65 14.17 9.03 -7.43
N ALA A 66 13.75 8.08 -6.59
CA ALA A 66 12.80 7.05 -6.98
C ALA A 66 11.43 7.65 -7.35
N VAL A 67 10.90 8.55 -6.52
CA VAL A 67 9.62 9.22 -6.75
C VAL A 67 9.64 10.08 -8.01
N LEU A 68 10.73 10.83 -8.24
CA LEU A 68 10.89 11.63 -9.46
C LEU A 68 10.91 10.78 -10.73
N ASN A 69 11.48 9.58 -10.67
CA ASN A 69 11.54 8.65 -11.80
C ASN A 69 10.19 7.97 -12.13
N ILE A 70 9.18 8.07 -11.26
CA ILE A 70 7.86 7.53 -11.54
C ILE A 70 7.25 8.31 -12.72
N LYS A 71 6.98 7.61 -13.83
CA LYS A 71 6.35 8.22 -15.00
C LYS A 71 4.85 8.43 -14.75
N PRO A 72 4.33 9.66 -14.90
CA PRO A 72 2.89 9.89 -14.84
C PRO A 72 2.20 9.15 -16.01
N LYS A 73 0.95 8.71 -15.81
CA LYS A 73 0.12 8.02 -16.82
C LYS A 73 0.62 6.65 -17.29
N LYS A 74 1.64 6.06 -16.65
CA LYS A 74 1.99 4.65 -16.88
C LYS A 74 0.95 3.76 -16.21
N ALA A 75 0.66 2.61 -16.81
CA ALA A 75 -0.22 1.62 -16.19
C ALA A 75 0.27 1.26 -14.78
N SER A 76 -0.68 1.17 -13.84
CA SER A 76 -0.40 0.71 -12.48
C SER A 76 0.30 -0.65 -12.50
N GLY A 77 1.10 -0.91 -11.48
CA GLY A 77 1.66 -2.23 -11.27
C GLY A 77 0.56 -3.26 -10.98
N PRO A 78 0.94 -4.51 -10.69
CA PRO A 78 -0.01 -5.53 -10.26
C PRO A 78 -0.73 -5.17 -8.94
N ASP A 79 -0.16 -4.23 -8.19
CA ASP A 79 -0.75 -3.60 -7.00
C ASP A 79 -1.96 -2.70 -7.33
N GLY A 80 -2.18 -2.33 -8.60
CA GLY A 80 -3.26 -1.45 -9.03
C GLY A 80 -3.07 0.01 -8.63
N ILE A 81 -1.99 0.37 -7.92
CA ILE A 81 -1.74 1.72 -7.43
C ILE A 81 -1.15 2.57 -8.56
N PRO A 82 -1.82 3.66 -8.98
CA PRO A 82 -1.26 4.56 -9.98
C PRO A 82 -0.02 5.26 -9.43
N GLY A 83 1.00 5.45 -10.28
CA GLY A 83 2.21 6.16 -9.88
C GLY A 83 1.96 7.59 -9.38
N GLU A 84 0.90 8.24 -9.84
CA GLU A 84 0.49 9.57 -9.35
C GLU A 84 0.08 9.53 -7.87
N VAL A 85 -0.63 8.49 -7.44
CA VAL A 85 -1.01 8.32 -6.03
C VAL A 85 0.23 8.15 -5.15
N VAL A 86 1.22 7.39 -5.63
CA VAL A 86 2.51 7.22 -4.91
C VAL A 86 3.23 8.57 -4.75
N LYS A 87 3.23 9.40 -5.79
CA LYS A 87 3.80 10.75 -5.71
C LYS A 87 3.07 11.63 -4.72
N GLU A 88 1.73 11.63 -4.73
CA GLU A 88 0.93 12.41 -3.79
C GLU A 88 1.19 12.00 -2.33
N ILE A 89 1.31 10.69 -2.05
CA ILE A 89 1.67 10.19 -0.72
C ILE A 89 3.04 10.72 -0.28
N TYR A 90 4.04 10.66 -1.17
CA TYR A 90 5.36 11.21 -0.89
C TYR A 90 5.31 12.72 -0.61
N TYR A 91 4.61 13.50 -1.44
CA TYR A 91 4.51 14.96 -1.25
C TYR A 91 3.71 15.34 0.01
N ALA A 92 2.75 14.51 0.43
CA ALA A 92 2.00 14.74 1.64
C ALA A 92 2.82 14.50 2.91
N ASN A 93 3.62 13.42 2.96
CA ASN A 93 4.48 13.12 4.09
C ASN A 93 5.67 12.20 3.70
N PRO A 94 6.82 12.78 3.29
CA PRO A 94 7.94 12.01 2.78
C PRO A 94 8.62 11.16 3.87
N GLU A 95 8.69 11.65 5.11
CA GLU A 95 9.30 10.90 6.22
C GLU A 95 8.46 9.68 6.60
N TRP A 96 7.14 9.84 6.73
CA TRP A 96 6.27 8.70 7.01
C TRP A 96 6.34 7.65 5.89
N PHE A 97 6.36 8.09 4.64
CA PHE A 97 6.44 7.19 3.50
C PHE A 97 7.77 6.43 3.48
N ARG A 98 8.88 7.09 3.82
CA ARG A 98 10.20 6.46 4.00
C ARG A 98 10.19 5.42 5.12
N THR A 99 9.65 5.76 6.29
CA THR A 99 9.54 4.83 7.42
C THR A 99 8.72 3.60 7.05
N LEU A 100 7.59 3.79 6.35
CA LEU A 100 6.76 2.69 5.87
C LEU A 100 7.54 1.76 4.95
N LEU A 101 8.25 2.30 3.95
CA LEU A 101 9.03 1.50 3.01
C LEU A 101 10.17 0.74 3.69
N ASN A 102 10.87 1.37 4.65
CA ASN A 102 11.91 0.70 5.41
C ASN A 102 11.36 -0.44 6.29
N HIS A 103 10.19 -0.28 6.90
CA HIS A 103 9.52 -1.37 7.61
C HIS A 103 9.14 -2.51 6.66
N LEU A 104 8.56 -2.21 5.49
CA LEU A 104 8.19 -3.22 4.51
C LEU A 104 9.40 -4.00 3.97
N LEU A 105 10.52 -3.32 3.73
CA LEU A 105 11.78 -3.94 3.31
C LEU A 105 12.36 -4.86 4.39
N LYS A 106 12.32 -4.43 5.65
CA LYS A 106 12.82 -5.21 6.79
C LYS A 106 11.96 -6.44 7.06
N ASP A 107 10.65 -6.31 6.95
CA ASP A 107 9.70 -7.39 7.22
C ASP A 107 9.58 -8.37 6.04
N GLY A 108 10.15 -8.04 4.88
CA GLY A 108 10.12 -8.87 3.67
C GLY A 108 8.72 -9.06 3.08
N VAL A 109 7.78 -8.17 3.42
CA VAL A 109 6.39 -8.25 2.99
C VAL A 109 6.25 -7.62 1.62
N PHE A 110 6.38 -8.45 0.58
CA PHE A 110 6.14 -8.05 -0.80
C PHE A 110 4.89 -8.73 -1.33
N LEU A 111 3.92 -7.92 -1.80
CA LEU A 111 2.71 -8.44 -2.44
C LEU A 111 3.07 -9.00 -3.83
N LEU A 112 3.43 -10.29 -3.89
CA LEU A 112 3.64 -11.02 -5.14
C LEU A 112 2.27 -11.43 -5.72
N HIS A 113 1.67 -10.57 -6.53
CA HIS A 113 0.61 -10.99 -7.45
C HIS A 113 0.85 -10.45 -8.84
N GLY A 114 1.93 -10.88 -9.52
CA GLY A 114 2.06 -10.51 -10.93
C GLY A 114 3.39 -10.81 -11.62
N ARG A 115 3.69 -12.09 -11.85
CA ARG A 115 4.22 -12.56 -13.13
C ARG A 115 4.00 -14.06 -13.21
N LYS A 116 3.14 -14.52 -14.13
CA LYS A 116 3.29 -15.89 -14.62
C LYS A 116 4.66 -15.95 -15.33
N PRO A 117 5.52 -16.92 -15.02
CA PRO A 117 6.70 -17.15 -15.85
C PRO A 117 6.21 -17.47 -17.27
N GLY A 118 6.74 -16.72 -18.24
CA GLY A 118 6.64 -17.04 -19.65
C GLY A 118 7.67 -18.09 -20.03
#